data_AF-A0A1D2NJD7-F1
#
_entry.id   AF-A0A1D2NJD7-F1
#
_cell.length_a   1.000
_cell.length_b   1.000
_cell.length_c   1.000
_cell.angle_alpha   90.00
_cell.angle_beta   90.00
_cell.angle_gamma   90.00
#
_symmetry.space_group_name_H-M   'P 1'
#
loop_
_entity.id
_entity.type
_entity.pdbx_description
1 polymer ?
#
loop_
_entity_poly.entity_id
_entity_poly.type
_entity_poly.pdbx_seq_one_letter_code
_entity_poly.pdbx_strand_id
1 'polypeptide(L)'
;MEAAVKRALATNVFKPTGSGGGGCISKGSSYFTDKGTVFVKSNHKPGAKDMFQGEKVGLDAITATGSIRCPKAISVVMIDDSNPSAGLVMENLEMSYSKGSTQAKLGEQLANMHLYNQKLLDKKGTEDCGCMRKTEEKEIDFQRPVTKFGFYVPTSCGFVSQENNWRDDWATFYVEEKLQPNINILNEKKPDKQLNELWPICRVKILETLGKLEKVVPALLHGDLWSGNIASVDGEPVIFDPASFYGHSEYDFGIARMFGGFTSDFFKAYHKVIPKAPGFEQRLDSYELYHHINHCPLFTLFIGYISAVATGVPLWISCEELQTAEPHYRPWLPGYCPRFSRANKLYSTWHC
;
A
#
# COMPACT_ATOMS: atom_id res chain seq x y z
N MET A 1 21.76 -14.92 -6.43
CA MET A 1 20.29 -15.11 -6.57
C MET A 1 19.90 -16.56 -6.81
N GLU A 2 20.29 -17.19 -7.93
CA GLU A 2 19.87 -18.57 -8.27
C GLU A 2 20.10 -19.57 -7.12
N ALA A 3 21.31 -19.65 -6.57
CA ALA A 3 21.62 -20.58 -5.48
C ALA A 3 20.75 -20.35 -4.23
N ALA A 4 20.45 -19.08 -3.90
CA ALA A 4 19.62 -18.73 -2.75
C ALA A 4 18.16 -19.17 -2.96
N VAL A 5 17.60 -18.91 -4.15
CA VAL A 5 16.24 -19.34 -4.50
C VAL A 5 16.13 -20.86 -4.59
N LYS A 6 17.11 -21.53 -5.20
CA LYS A 6 17.17 -23.01 -5.25
C LYS A 6 17.14 -23.64 -3.87
N ARG A 7 17.92 -23.11 -2.92
CA ARG A 7 17.91 -23.55 -1.52
C ARG A 7 16.55 -23.29 -0.86
N ALA A 8 16.01 -22.09 -1.00
CA ALA A 8 14.75 -21.71 -0.35
C ALA A 8 13.54 -22.53 -0.84
N LEU A 9 13.51 -22.88 -2.13
CA LEU A 9 12.42 -23.66 -2.73
C LEU A 9 12.69 -25.16 -2.79
N ALA A 10 13.88 -25.62 -2.37
CA ALA A 10 14.36 -26.99 -2.57
C ALA A 10 14.16 -27.48 -4.04
N THR A 11 14.52 -26.64 -5.01
CA THR A 11 14.42 -26.91 -6.46
C THR A 11 15.80 -27.07 -7.08
N ASN A 12 15.92 -27.97 -8.06
CA ASN A 12 17.14 -28.11 -8.86
C ASN A 12 17.10 -27.25 -10.14
N VAL A 13 15.93 -26.73 -10.51
CA VAL A 13 15.70 -25.93 -11.71
C VAL A 13 15.35 -24.49 -11.34
N PHE A 14 16.03 -23.55 -11.98
CA PHE A 14 15.71 -22.12 -11.89
C PHE A 14 16.09 -21.47 -13.22
N LYS A 15 15.13 -21.30 -14.12
CA LYS A 15 15.36 -20.78 -15.47
C LYS A 15 14.44 -19.61 -15.75
N PRO A 16 14.94 -18.47 -16.27
CA PRO A 16 14.08 -17.35 -16.65
C PRO A 16 13.01 -17.82 -17.65
N THR A 17 11.77 -17.38 -17.47
CA THR A 17 10.70 -17.64 -18.44
C THR A 17 10.77 -16.68 -19.64
N GLY A 18 11.52 -15.58 -19.52
CA GLY A 18 11.50 -14.46 -20.47
C GLY A 18 10.37 -13.46 -20.22
N SER A 19 9.45 -13.74 -19.28
CA SER A 19 8.47 -12.78 -18.79
C SER A 19 9.02 -12.07 -17.54
N GLY A 20 9.01 -10.74 -17.58
CA GLY A 20 9.42 -9.88 -16.47
C GLY A 20 8.49 -8.69 -16.33
N GLY A 21 8.33 -8.24 -15.10
CA GLY A 21 7.59 -7.03 -14.74
C GLY A 21 8.42 -6.25 -13.74
N GLY A 22 8.72 -4.98 -14.04
CA GLY A 22 9.42 -4.09 -13.11
C GLY A 22 8.41 -3.28 -12.32
N GLY A 23 8.58 -3.23 -10.99
CA GLY A 23 8.02 -2.14 -10.20
C GLY A 23 8.98 -0.96 -10.19
N CYS A 24 8.57 0.20 -9.67
CA CYS A 24 9.39 1.41 -9.61
C CYS A 24 10.67 1.25 -8.76
N ILE A 25 10.74 0.21 -7.92
CA ILE A 25 11.75 0.01 -6.87
C ILE A 25 12.53 -1.29 -7.04
N SER A 26 11.80 -2.37 -7.32
CA SER A 26 12.32 -3.72 -7.37
C SER A 26 12.15 -4.28 -8.78
N LYS A 27 13.15 -5.02 -9.24
CA LYS A 27 13.06 -5.77 -10.49
C LYS A 27 12.32 -7.07 -10.22
N GLY A 28 11.22 -7.31 -10.94
CA GLY A 28 10.47 -8.56 -10.88
C GLY A 28 10.69 -9.42 -12.12
N SER A 29 10.82 -10.74 -11.94
CA SER A 29 10.98 -11.67 -13.05
C SER A 29 10.40 -13.04 -12.71
N SER A 30 9.84 -13.71 -13.70
CA SER A 30 9.31 -15.07 -13.54
C SER A 30 10.36 -16.12 -13.89
N TYR A 31 10.34 -17.23 -13.17
CA TYR A 31 11.29 -18.33 -13.34
C TYR A 31 10.58 -19.69 -13.30
N PHE A 32 10.91 -20.56 -14.26
CA PHE A 32 10.54 -21.96 -14.22
C PHE A 32 11.37 -22.70 -13.16
N THR A 33 10.69 -23.48 -12.32
CA THR A 33 11.28 -24.42 -11.38
C THR A 33 10.66 -25.80 -11.54
N ASP A 34 11.27 -26.85 -10.96
CA ASP A 34 10.69 -28.19 -10.95
C ASP A 34 9.50 -28.33 -9.97
N LYS A 35 9.18 -27.25 -9.24
CA LYS A 35 8.02 -27.11 -8.34
C LYS A 35 6.93 -26.17 -8.89
N GLY A 36 7.05 -25.75 -10.15
CA GLY A 36 6.16 -24.76 -10.79
C GLY A 36 6.83 -23.41 -11.01
N THR A 37 6.12 -22.50 -11.69
CA THR A 37 6.64 -21.16 -11.98
C THR A 37 6.55 -20.26 -10.75
N VAL A 38 7.62 -19.53 -10.45
CA VAL A 38 7.66 -18.55 -9.36
C VAL A 38 7.97 -17.17 -9.90
N PHE A 39 7.51 -16.15 -9.19
CA PHE A 39 7.90 -14.77 -9.42
C PHE A 39 8.89 -14.33 -8.34
N VAL A 40 9.97 -13.67 -8.74
CA VAL A 40 11.01 -13.18 -7.83
C VAL A 40 11.15 -11.69 -8.01
N LYS A 41 10.93 -10.94 -6.93
CA LYS A 41 11.36 -9.55 -6.82
C LYS A 41 12.77 -9.50 -6.25
N SER A 42 13.61 -8.62 -6.78
CA SER A 42 14.96 -8.40 -6.29
C SER A 42 15.23 -6.91 -6.13
N ASN A 43 15.93 -6.57 -5.04
CA ASN A 43 16.43 -5.22 -4.78
C ASN A 43 17.85 -5.31 -4.22
N HIS A 44 18.74 -4.46 -4.73
CA HIS A 44 20.17 -4.44 -4.41
C HIS A 44 20.58 -3.29 -3.50
N LYS A 45 19.61 -2.53 -2.96
CA LYS A 45 19.86 -1.45 -2.01
C LYS A 45 19.85 -1.98 -0.56
N PRO A 46 20.62 -1.36 0.35
CA PRO A 46 20.52 -1.63 1.79
C PRO A 46 19.07 -1.54 2.28
N GLY A 47 18.70 -2.39 3.25
CA GLY A 47 17.34 -2.47 3.78
C GLY A 47 16.36 -3.29 2.93
N ALA A 48 16.76 -3.80 1.77
CA ALA A 48 15.90 -4.63 0.91
C ALA A 48 15.33 -5.87 1.63
N LYS A 49 16.09 -6.46 2.56
CA LYS A 49 15.63 -7.60 3.36
C LYS A 49 14.42 -7.24 4.21
N ASP A 50 14.49 -6.14 4.95
CA ASP A 50 13.42 -5.71 5.85
C ASP A 50 12.19 -5.25 5.05
N MET A 51 12.41 -4.56 3.93
CA MET A 51 11.36 -4.21 2.96
C MET A 51 10.59 -5.46 2.47
N PHE A 52 11.31 -6.49 2.00
CA PHE A 52 10.67 -7.73 1.54
C PHE A 52 10.08 -8.56 2.67
N GLN A 53 10.61 -8.47 3.89
CA GLN A 53 10.02 -9.10 5.06
C GLN A 53 8.69 -8.45 5.44
N GLY A 54 8.62 -7.12 5.42
CA GLY A 54 7.38 -6.37 5.61
C GLY A 54 6.33 -6.72 4.55
N GLU A 55 6.72 -6.73 3.27
CA GLU A 55 5.83 -7.11 2.16
C GLU A 55 5.33 -8.55 2.31
N LYS A 56 6.21 -9.50 2.66
CA LYS A 56 5.82 -10.90 2.92
C LYS A 56 4.77 -10.98 4.03
N VAL A 57 4.99 -10.33 5.17
CA VAL A 57 4.06 -10.36 6.30
C VAL A 57 2.73 -9.69 5.94
N GLY A 58 2.75 -8.63 5.12
CA GLY A 58 1.54 -8.02 4.55
C GLY A 58 0.74 -8.98 3.67
N LEU A 59 1.41 -9.68 2.74
CA LEU A 59 0.77 -10.68 1.88
C LEU A 59 0.21 -11.86 2.68
N ASP A 60 0.94 -12.34 3.70
CA ASP A 60 0.47 -13.39 4.59
C ASP A 60 -0.78 -12.93 5.39
N ALA A 61 -0.79 -11.68 5.88
CA ALA A 61 -1.93 -11.11 6.59
C ALA A 61 -3.17 -11.01 5.70
N ILE A 62 -3.01 -10.52 4.47
CA ILE A 62 -4.10 -10.43 3.48
C ILE A 62 -4.62 -11.85 3.16
N THR A 63 -3.72 -12.80 2.92
CA THR A 63 -4.07 -14.20 2.65
C THR A 63 -4.89 -14.80 3.79
N ALA A 64 -4.51 -14.54 5.05
CA ALA A 64 -5.17 -15.07 6.23
C ALA A 64 -6.62 -14.61 6.38
N THR A 65 -7.00 -13.47 5.80
CA THR A 65 -8.40 -13.00 5.82
C THR A 65 -9.35 -13.85 4.99
N GLY A 66 -8.82 -14.54 3.97
CA GLY A 66 -9.61 -15.27 2.98
C GLY A 66 -10.58 -14.41 2.17
N SER A 67 -10.42 -13.07 2.17
CA SER A 67 -11.41 -12.15 1.56
C SER A 67 -11.08 -11.76 0.12
N ILE A 68 -9.82 -11.45 -0.17
CA ILE A 68 -9.34 -11.00 -1.48
C ILE A 68 -8.06 -11.74 -1.84
N ARG A 69 -7.89 -12.08 -3.12
CA ARG A 69 -6.71 -12.81 -3.59
C ARG A 69 -5.49 -11.87 -3.63
N CYS A 70 -4.36 -12.37 -3.16
CA CYS A 70 -3.03 -11.79 -3.36
C CYS A 70 -2.02 -12.90 -3.70
N PRO A 71 -0.83 -12.58 -4.25
CA PRO A 71 0.20 -13.59 -4.49
C PRO A 71 0.64 -14.25 -3.18
N LYS A 72 0.69 -15.58 -3.14
CA LYS A 72 1.24 -16.29 -1.99
C LYS A 72 2.74 -16.00 -1.86
N ALA A 73 3.15 -15.34 -0.78
CA ALA A 73 4.56 -15.10 -0.48
C ALA A 73 5.23 -16.38 0.06
N ILE A 74 6.30 -16.83 -0.60
CA ILE A 74 6.97 -18.10 -0.27
C ILE A 74 8.13 -17.84 0.68
N SER A 75 9.08 -16.97 0.31
CA SER A 75 10.30 -16.75 1.11
C SER A 75 11.00 -15.45 0.76
N VAL A 76 11.63 -14.83 1.75
CA VAL A 76 12.65 -13.80 1.55
C VAL A 76 14.03 -14.46 1.50
N VAL A 77 14.84 -14.13 0.51
CA VAL A 77 16.18 -14.70 0.31
C VAL A 77 17.23 -13.61 0.28
N MET A 78 18.39 -13.87 0.90
CA MET A 78 19.58 -13.06 0.71
C MET A 78 20.23 -13.42 -0.63
N ILE A 79 20.44 -12.42 -1.48
CA ILE A 79 21.04 -12.60 -2.81
C ILE A 79 22.58 -12.54 -2.70
N ASP A 80 23.08 -11.61 -1.90
CA ASP A 80 24.49 -11.39 -1.59
C ASP A 80 24.60 -10.86 -0.14
N ASP A 81 25.41 -11.50 0.68
CA ASP A 81 25.65 -11.10 2.08
C ASP A 81 26.71 -10.00 2.20
N SER A 82 27.58 -9.86 1.20
CA SER A 82 28.64 -8.85 1.15
C SER A 82 28.15 -7.49 0.63
N ASN A 83 27.06 -7.50 -0.13
CA ASN A 83 26.35 -6.32 -0.60
C ASN A 83 24.86 -6.53 -0.36
N PRO A 84 24.23 -5.85 0.63
CA PRO A 84 22.95 -6.22 1.21
C PRO A 84 21.82 -6.16 0.18
N SER A 85 21.66 -7.25 -0.56
CA SER A 85 20.68 -7.43 -1.62
C SER A 85 19.81 -8.62 -1.26
N ALA A 86 18.52 -8.44 -1.48
CA ALA A 86 17.52 -9.44 -1.09
C ALA A 86 16.54 -9.67 -2.24
N GLY A 87 15.79 -10.74 -2.14
CA GLY A 87 14.65 -10.98 -3.01
C GLY A 87 13.48 -11.61 -2.29
N LEU A 88 12.28 -11.35 -2.80
CA LEU A 88 11.04 -11.97 -2.36
C LEU A 88 10.57 -12.93 -3.44
N VAL A 89 10.49 -14.21 -3.07
CA VAL A 89 9.98 -15.30 -3.91
C VAL A 89 8.51 -15.51 -3.59
N MET A 90 7.67 -15.51 -4.62
CA MET A 90 6.21 -15.61 -4.48
C MET A 90 5.58 -16.40 -5.63
N GLU A 91 4.31 -16.72 -5.47
CA GLU A 91 3.45 -17.28 -6.53
C GLU A 91 3.53 -16.43 -7.81
N ASN A 92 3.71 -17.09 -8.95
CA ASN A 92 3.60 -16.43 -10.25
C ASN A 92 2.14 -16.41 -10.70
N LEU A 93 1.55 -15.22 -10.80
CA LEU A 93 0.19 -15.02 -11.27
C LEU A 93 0.17 -14.53 -12.73
N GLU A 94 -0.66 -15.15 -13.56
CA GLU A 94 -0.95 -14.66 -14.91
C GLU A 94 -2.00 -13.56 -14.85
N MET A 95 -1.52 -12.33 -14.61
CA MET A 95 -2.36 -11.17 -14.39
C MET A 95 -2.84 -10.54 -15.70
N SER A 96 -4.07 -10.05 -15.68
CA SER A 96 -4.70 -9.26 -16.74
C SER A 96 -5.36 -8.01 -16.19
N TYR A 97 -5.70 -7.05 -17.04
CA TYR A 97 -6.34 -5.81 -16.60
C TYR A 97 -7.75 -6.05 -16.05
N SER A 98 -8.08 -5.36 -14.95
CA SER A 98 -9.38 -5.46 -14.28
C SER A 98 -10.51 -4.86 -15.14
N LYS A 99 -11.52 -5.68 -15.47
CA LYS A 99 -12.75 -5.24 -16.17
C LYS A 99 -13.78 -4.67 -15.19
N GLY A 100 -14.84 -4.04 -15.70
CA GLY A 100 -15.91 -3.44 -14.88
C GLY A 100 -16.55 -4.39 -13.86
N SER A 101 -16.89 -5.63 -14.24
CA SER A 101 -17.43 -6.64 -13.31
C SER A 101 -16.43 -7.04 -12.22
N THR A 102 -15.13 -7.03 -12.54
CA THR A 102 -14.06 -7.31 -11.57
C THR A 102 -13.92 -6.18 -10.56
N GLN A 103 -14.21 -4.92 -10.94
CA GLN A 103 -14.17 -3.77 -10.05
C GLN A 103 -15.23 -3.83 -8.94
N ALA A 104 -16.45 -4.26 -9.25
CA ALA A 104 -17.49 -4.46 -8.23
C ALA A 104 -17.06 -5.53 -7.21
N LYS A 105 -16.57 -6.69 -7.68
CA LYS A 105 -16.03 -7.75 -6.81
C LYS A 105 -14.86 -7.27 -5.96
N LEU A 106 -13.94 -6.49 -6.55
CA LEU A 106 -12.81 -5.88 -5.84
C LEU A 106 -13.29 -5.02 -4.67
N GLY A 107 -14.32 -4.19 -4.88
CA GLY A 107 -14.89 -3.34 -3.82
C GLY A 107 -15.50 -4.15 -2.68
N GLU A 108 -16.27 -5.18 -3.00
CA GLU A 108 -16.88 -6.07 -2.00
C GLU A 108 -15.84 -6.89 -1.23
N GLN A 109 -14.84 -7.46 -1.92
CA GLN A 109 -13.79 -8.27 -1.29
C GLN A 109 -12.85 -7.43 -0.42
N LEU A 110 -12.51 -6.21 -0.85
CA LEU A 110 -11.74 -5.26 -0.02
C LEU A 110 -12.52 -4.85 1.24
N ALA A 111 -13.81 -4.56 1.12
CA ALA A 111 -14.64 -4.26 2.28
C ALA A 111 -14.67 -5.43 3.27
N ASN A 112 -14.74 -6.67 2.77
CA ASN A 112 -14.66 -7.86 3.60
C ASN A 112 -13.29 -8.02 4.29
N MET A 113 -12.20 -7.64 3.63
CA MET A 113 -10.85 -7.57 4.22
C MET A 113 -10.84 -6.58 5.39
N HIS A 114 -11.38 -5.38 5.18
CA HIS A 114 -11.43 -4.32 6.20
C HIS A 114 -12.30 -4.70 7.40
N LEU A 115 -13.38 -5.46 7.18
CA LEU A 115 -14.25 -5.97 8.26
C LEU A 115 -13.70 -7.23 8.95
N TYR A 116 -12.63 -7.84 8.46
CA TYR A 116 -12.14 -9.12 8.99
C TYR A 116 -11.80 -9.03 10.49
N ASN A 117 -11.04 -8.02 10.91
CA ASN A 117 -10.67 -7.85 12.31
C ASN A 117 -11.88 -7.52 13.21
N GLN A 118 -12.86 -6.76 12.70
CA GLN A 118 -14.13 -6.54 13.42
C GLN A 118 -14.84 -7.87 13.71
N LYS A 119 -14.93 -8.77 12.70
CA LYS A 119 -15.53 -10.09 12.88
C LYS A 119 -14.79 -10.94 13.93
N LEU A 120 -13.46 -10.82 14.03
CA LEU A 120 -12.68 -11.49 15.07
C LEU A 120 -12.97 -10.93 16.46
N LEU A 121 -13.05 -9.59 16.59
CA LEU A 121 -13.40 -8.92 17.84
C LEU A 121 -14.79 -9.32 18.33
N ASP A 122 -15.77 -9.37 17.42
CA ASP A 122 -17.15 -9.75 17.73
C ASP A 122 -17.23 -11.19 18.24
N LYS A 123 -16.52 -12.12 17.58
CA LYS A 123 -16.43 -13.53 18.03
C LYS A 123 -15.79 -13.66 19.40
N LYS A 124 -14.67 -12.97 19.65
CA LYS A 124 -14.03 -13.00 20.97
C LYS A 124 -14.94 -12.46 22.07
N GLY A 125 -15.67 -11.38 21.80
CA GLY A 125 -16.67 -10.83 22.72
C GLY A 125 -17.78 -11.83 23.08
N THR A 126 -18.06 -12.80 22.21
CA THR A 126 -19.01 -13.89 22.49
C THR A 126 -18.38 -15.10 23.20
N GLU A 127 -17.05 -15.27 23.17
CA GLU A 127 -16.34 -16.45 23.69
C GLU A 127 -15.63 -16.21 25.04
N ASP A 128 -15.48 -14.96 25.50
CA ASP A 128 -14.80 -14.57 26.76
C ASP A 128 -15.54 -15.00 28.07
N CYS A 129 -16.40 -16.04 28.01
CA CYS A 129 -16.85 -16.82 29.18
C CYS A 129 -15.88 -17.97 29.57
N GLY A 130 -14.70 -18.09 28.94
CA GLY A 130 -13.76 -19.19 29.18
C GLY A 130 -12.29 -18.75 29.32
N CYS A 131 -11.69 -19.15 30.43
CA CYS A 131 -10.28 -19.02 30.84
C CYS A 131 -9.19 -18.81 29.75
N MET A 132 -8.45 -17.70 29.85
CA MET A 132 -7.30 -17.37 28.99
C MET A 132 -6.12 -18.32 29.20
N ARG A 133 -5.57 -18.87 28.10
CA ARG A 133 -4.22 -19.45 28.06
C ARG A 133 -3.22 -18.39 27.61
N LYS A 134 -2.08 -18.31 28.32
CA LYS A 134 -0.90 -17.56 27.87
C LYS A 134 -0.04 -18.52 27.03
N THR A 135 0.16 -18.20 25.77
CA THR A 135 1.17 -18.82 24.90
C THR A 135 2.24 -17.78 24.58
N GLU A 136 3.49 -18.12 24.80
CA GLU A 136 4.65 -17.37 24.33
C GLU A 136 4.74 -17.58 22.81
N GLU A 137 4.12 -16.69 22.03
CA GLU A 137 4.00 -16.82 20.58
C GLU A 137 5.27 -16.36 19.85
N LYS A 138 5.99 -17.31 19.25
CA LYS A 138 7.12 -17.05 18.32
C LYS A 138 6.67 -16.76 16.88
N GLU A 139 5.40 -16.95 16.56
CA GLU A 139 4.82 -16.77 15.21
C GLU A 139 3.61 -15.82 15.27
N ILE A 140 3.39 -15.05 14.20
CA ILE A 140 2.28 -14.09 14.11
C ILE A 140 0.98 -14.86 13.83
N ASP A 141 0.02 -14.79 14.75
CA ASP A 141 -1.32 -15.33 14.56
C ASP A 141 -2.28 -14.24 14.03
N PHE A 142 -2.57 -14.29 12.73
CA PHE A 142 -3.53 -13.38 12.08
C PHE A 142 -5.01 -13.69 12.39
N GLN A 143 -5.30 -14.75 13.13
CA GLN A 143 -6.66 -15.04 13.63
C GLN A 143 -6.92 -14.40 15.00
N ARG A 144 -5.87 -13.89 15.65
CA ARG A 144 -6.00 -13.14 16.89
C ARG A 144 -6.49 -11.72 16.60
N PRO A 145 -7.56 -11.25 17.27
CA PRO A 145 -8.06 -9.90 17.06
C PRO A 145 -7.08 -8.83 17.53
N VAL A 146 -6.98 -7.75 16.76
CA VAL A 146 -6.10 -6.61 17.01
C VAL A 146 -6.93 -5.43 17.52
N THR A 147 -6.52 -4.84 18.65
CA THR A 147 -7.23 -3.72 19.29
C THR A 147 -6.52 -2.37 19.16
N LYS A 148 -5.33 -2.36 18.55
CA LYS A 148 -4.47 -1.18 18.39
C LYS A 148 -4.16 -0.92 16.91
N PHE A 149 -3.71 0.29 16.58
CA PHE A 149 -3.25 0.65 15.24
C PHE A 149 -1.73 0.43 15.14
N GLY A 150 -1.26 -0.12 14.02
CA GLY A 150 0.14 -0.54 13.86
C GLY A 150 0.28 -1.83 13.07
N PHE A 151 1.46 -2.42 13.12
CA PHE A 151 1.71 -3.69 12.45
C PHE A 151 2.77 -4.50 13.19
N TYR A 152 2.86 -5.79 12.85
CA TYR A 152 3.75 -6.72 13.54
C TYR A 152 5.23 -6.50 13.22
N VAL A 153 5.51 -5.90 12.06
CA VAL A 153 6.85 -5.60 11.56
C VAL A 153 6.83 -4.25 10.84
N PRO A 154 7.99 -3.60 10.68
CA PRO A 154 8.10 -2.49 9.75
C PRO A 154 7.69 -2.91 8.33
N THR A 155 6.98 -2.03 7.63
CA THR A 155 6.64 -2.18 6.21
C THR A 155 7.30 -1.09 5.39
N SER A 156 7.10 -1.07 4.08
CA SER A 156 7.59 0.01 3.23
C SER A 156 6.50 0.43 2.26
N CYS A 157 6.27 1.73 2.15
CA CYS A 157 5.43 2.31 1.10
C CYS A 157 6.36 3.01 0.10
N GLY A 158 6.57 2.37 -1.04
CA GLY A 158 7.64 2.78 -1.93
C GLY A 158 9.02 2.64 -1.24
N PHE A 159 9.82 3.72 -1.25
CA PHE A 159 11.16 3.74 -0.63
C PHE A 159 11.14 4.14 0.85
N VAL A 160 9.98 4.45 1.41
CA VAL A 160 9.87 4.95 2.78
C VAL A 160 9.54 3.80 3.72
N SER A 161 10.42 3.56 4.69
CA SER A 161 10.16 2.63 5.81
C SER A 161 9.03 3.16 6.68
N GLN A 162 8.13 2.27 7.09
CA GLN A 162 7.03 2.53 8.02
C GLN A 162 7.24 1.66 9.26
N GLU A 163 7.67 2.25 10.37
CA GLU A 163 7.96 1.50 11.60
C GLU A 163 6.71 0.84 12.21
N ASN A 164 5.54 1.44 12.03
CA ASN A 164 4.24 0.90 12.45
C ASN A 164 4.12 0.57 13.94
N ASN A 165 4.74 1.37 14.82
CA ASN A 165 4.63 1.14 16.25
C ASN A 165 3.16 1.17 16.71
N TRP A 166 2.82 0.28 17.64
CA TRP A 166 1.46 0.14 18.12
C TRP A 166 0.97 1.38 18.90
N ARG A 167 -0.20 1.89 18.54
CA ARG A 167 -0.87 3.03 19.20
C ARG A 167 -2.34 2.71 19.46
N ASP A 168 -2.88 3.27 20.54
CA ASP A 168 -4.29 3.05 20.92
C ASP A 168 -5.27 3.97 20.18
N ASP A 169 -4.79 5.12 19.68
CA ASP A 169 -5.61 6.13 19.02
C ASP A 169 -5.22 6.28 17.54
N TRP A 170 -6.22 6.32 16.66
CA TRP A 170 -6.01 6.38 15.21
C TRP A 170 -5.42 7.70 14.75
N ALA A 171 -5.95 8.82 15.25
CA ALA A 171 -5.49 10.15 14.82
C ALA A 171 -4.01 10.35 15.16
N THR A 172 -3.62 9.94 16.37
CA THR A 172 -2.25 9.92 16.86
C THR A 172 -1.37 8.99 16.03
N PHE A 173 -1.82 7.75 15.77
CA PHE A 173 -1.08 6.82 14.90
C PHE A 173 -0.83 7.43 13.52
N TYR A 174 -1.86 7.99 12.90
CA TYR A 174 -1.76 8.56 11.56
C TYR A 174 -0.77 9.73 11.49
N VAL A 175 -0.83 10.64 12.47
CA VAL A 175 0.09 11.77 12.52
C VAL A 175 1.51 11.34 12.83
N GLU A 176 1.72 10.56 13.89
CA GLU A 176 3.06 10.29 14.44
C GLU A 176 3.78 9.14 13.73
N GLU A 177 3.06 8.13 13.26
CA GLU A 177 3.65 6.91 12.64
C GLU A 177 3.54 6.91 11.11
N LYS A 178 2.86 7.88 10.48
CA LYS A 178 2.75 7.98 9.01
C LYS A 178 3.24 9.33 8.49
N LEU A 179 2.64 10.43 8.93
CA LEU A 179 2.96 11.75 8.38
C LEU A 179 4.29 12.30 8.92
N GLN A 180 4.48 12.36 10.24
CA GLN A 180 5.65 12.98 10.87
C GLN A 180 6.99 12.39 10.40
N PRO A 181 7.16 11.06 10.24
CA PRO A 181 8.41 10.50 9.74
C PRO A 181 8.74 10.99 8.32
N ASN A 182 7.72 11.12 7.47
CA ASN A 182 7.94 11.65 6.13
C ASN A 182 8.26 13.15 6.13
N ILE A 183 7.63 13.94 7.00
CA ILE A 183 7.98 15.36 7.18
C ILE A 183 9.43 15.51 7.63
N ASN A 184 9.89 14.65 8.55
CA ASN A 184 11.30 14.63 8.98
C ASN A 184 12.23 14.31 7.79
N ILE A 185 11.93 13.27 7.01
CA ILE A 185 12.71 12.90 5.82
C ILE A 185 12.77 14.06 4.81
N LEU A 186 11.64 14.75 4.57
CA LEU A 186 11.60 15.89 3.66
C LEU A 186 12.46 17.05 4.18
N ASN A 187 12.34 17.39 5.46
CA ASN A 187 13.14 18.44 6.08
C ASN A 187 14.64 18.11 6.10
N GLU A 188 15.02 16.85 6.33
CA GLU A 188 16.41 16.41 6.27
C GLU A 188 17.00 16.51 4.87
N LYS A 189 16.22 16.14 3.83
CA LYS A 189 16.66 16.19 2.44
C LYS A 189 16.70 17.61 1.88
N LYS A 190 15.69 18.42 2.20
CA LYS A 190 15.52 19.78 1.70
C LYS A 190 14.72 20.60 2.72
N PRO A 191 15.40 21.29 3.65
CA PRO A 191 14.74 22.18 4.59
C PRO A 191 13.90 23.22 3.86
N ASP A 192 12.62 23.32 4.23
CA ASP A 192 11.68 24.26 3.63
C ASP A 192 10.95 25.08 4.70
N LYS A 193 11.06 26.40 4.63
CA LYS A 193 10.49 27.29 5.65
C LYS A 193 8.95 27.22 5.68
N GLN A 194 8.32 27.17 4.52
CA GLN A 194 6.87 27.15 4.41
C GLN A 194 6.29 25.82 4.91
N LEU A 195 6.96 24.70 4.61
CA LEU A 195 6.63 23.39 5.19
C LEU A 195 6.64 23.44 6.72
N ASN A 196 7.70 24.02 7.31
CA ASN A 196 7.86 24.09 8.75
C ASN A 196 6.85 25.02 9.45
N GLU A 197 6.38 26.06 8.76
CA GLU A 197 5.32 26.94 9.25
C GLU A 197 3.92 26.30 9.14
N LEU A 198 3.65 25.57 8.04
CA LEU A 198 2.33 24.98 7.78
C LEU A 198 2.10 23.64 8.50
N TRP A 199 3.15 22.83 8.69
CA TRP A 199 3.01 21.49 9.27
C TRP A 199 2.35 21.48 10.67
N PRO A 200 2.72 22.35 11.63
CA PRO A 200 2.06 22.38 12.93
C PRO A 200 0.54 22.65 12.84
N ILE A 201 0.13 23.53 11.92
CA ILE A 201 -1.28 23.86 11.67
C ILE A 201 -2.00 22.66 11.06
N CYS A 202 -1.41 22.07 10.02
CA CYS A 202 -1.93 20.88 9.35
C CYS A 202 -2.10 19.71 10.32
N ARG A 203 -1.09 19.47 11.17
CA ARG A 203 -1.09 18.45 12.22
C ARG A 203 -2.29 18.58 13.15
N VAL A 204 -2.53 19.77 13.71
CA VAL A 204 -3.67 20.01 14.62
C VAL A 204 -4.99 19.74 13.91
N LYS A 205 -5.16 20.23 12.69
CA LYS A 205 -6.40 20.05 11.92
C LYS A 205 -6.68 18.58 11.58
N ILE A 206 -5.65 17.80 11.27
CA ILE A 206 -5.78 16.36 11.02
C ILE A 206 -6.19 15.65 12.31
N LEU A 207 -5.57 15.98 13.45
CA LEU A 207 -5.96 15.43 14.75
C LEU A 207 -7.43 15.74 15.07
N GLU A 208 -7.88 16.97 14.86
CA GLU A 208 -9.28 17.36 15.07
C GLU A 208 -10.25 16.65 14.11
N THR A 209 -9.85 16.48 12.84
CA THR A 209 -10.69 15.88 11.81
C THR A 209 -10.86 14.37 12.05
N LEU A 210 -9.77 13.68 12.40
CA LEU A 210 -9.78 12.25 12.67
C LEU A 210 -10.30 11.92 14.08
N GLY A 211 -10.09 12.80 15.06
CA GLY A 211 -10.55 12.65 16.44
C GLY A 211 -12.06 12.80 16.63
N LYS A 212 -12.79 13.28 15.62
CA LYS A 212 -14.27 13.33 15.62
C LYS A 212 -14.93 11.96 15.41
N LEU A 213 -14.17 10.92 15.11
CA LEU A 213 -14.68 9.56 14.93
C LEU A 213 -14.99 8.96 16.31
N GLU A 214 -16.24 8.58 16.56
CA GLU A 214 -16.65 8.00 17.85
C GLU A 214 -15.88 6.72 18.19
N LYS A 215 -15.66 5.84 17.20
CA LYS A 215 -14.85 4.64 17.35
C LYS A 215 -14.32 4.18 16.00
N VAL A 216 -13.00 4.11 15.88
CA VAL A 216 -12.31 3.49 14.74
C VAL A 216 -11.90 2.08 15.15
N VAL A 217 -12.30 1.08 14.39
CA VAL A 217 -11.82 -0.30 14.58
C VAL A 217 -10.65 -0.53 13.64
N PRO A 218 -9.50 -1.03 14.12
CA PRO A 218 -8.35 -1.28 13.27
C PRO A 218 -8.69 -2.30 12.18
N ALA A 219 -8.69 -1.85 10.93
CA ALA A 219 -8.86 -2.69 9.74
C ALA A 219 -7.49 -3.03 9.18
N LEU A 220 -7.28 -4.26 8.72
CA LEU A 220 -6.10 -4.58 7.92
C LEU A 220 -6.19 -3.83 6.60
N LEU A 221 -5.22 -2.97 6.31
CA LEU A 221 -5.17 -2.17 5.08
C LEU A 221 -4.19 -2.78 4.07
N HIS A 222 -4.44 -2.52 2.79
CA HIS A 222 -3.44 -2.74 1.76
C HIS A 222 -2.28 -1.74 1.91
N GLY A 223 -2.58 -0.47 2.21
CA GLY A 223 -1.62 0.57 2.50
C GLY A 223 -1.04 1.30 1.27
N ASP A 224 -1.18 0.73 0.07
CA ASP A 224 -0.74 1.33 -1.20
C ASP A 224 -1.67 0.93 -2.37
N LEU A 225 -3.00 1.04 -2.19
CA LEU A 225 -4.00 0.49 -3.11
C LEU A 225 -4.30 1.38 -4.33
N TRP A 226 -3.33 1.57 -5.21
CA TRP A 226 -3.53 2.29 -6.47
C TRP A 226 -3.73 1.35 -7.66
N SER A 227 -4.06 1.88 -8.84
CA SER A 227 -4.37 1.09 -10.02
C SER A 227 -3.22 0.23 -10.55
N GLY A 228 -1.97 0.55 -10.17
CA GLY A 228 -0.80 -0.28 -10.45
C GLY A 228 -0.67 -1.52 -9.57
N ASN A 229 -1.41 -1.58 -8.45
CA ASN A 229 -1.38 -2.66 -7.45
C ASN A 229 -2.65 -3.52 -7.45
N ILE A 230 -3.44 -3.42 -8.52
CA ILE A 230 -4.63 -4.25 -8.74
C ILE A 230 -4.57 -4.93 -10.11
N ALA A 231 -5.05 -6.17 -10.19
CA ALA A 231 -5.18 -6.90 -11.43
C ALA A 231 -6.34 -7.90 -11.37
N SER A 232 -6.50 -8.68 -12.43
CA SER A 232 -7.39 -9.83 -12.49
C SER A 232 -6.66 -11.11 -12.86
N VAL A 233 -6.98 -12.20 -12.18
CA VAL A 233 -6.59 -13.57 -12.55
C VAL A 233 -7.87 -14.39 -12.68
N ASP A 234 -8.09 -15.00 -13.84
CA ASP A 234 -9.28 -15.79 -14.16
C ASP A 234 -10.62 -15.06 -13.90
N GLY A 235 -10.64 -13.74 -14.10
CA GLY A 235 -11.82 -12.90 -13.85
C GLY A 235 -12.05 -12.51 -12.39
N GLU A 236 -11.22 -12.98 -11.46
CA GLU A 236 -11.24 -12.59 -10.04
C GLU A 236 -10.23 -11.46 -9.78
N PRO A 237 -10.54 -10.51 -8.87
CA PRO A 237 -9.63 -9.44 -8.53
C PRO A 237 -8.45 -9.95 -7.70
N VAL A 238 -7.29 -9.36 -7.93
CA VAL A 238 -6.06 -9.61 -7.18
C VAL A 238 -5.47 -8.27 -6.76
N ILE A 239 -5.00 -8.19 -5.52
CA ILE A 239 -4.19 -7.07 -5.01
C ILE A 239 -2.77 -7.56 -4.73
N PHE A 240 -1.78 -6.70 -4.91
CA PHE A 240 -0.37 -7.03 -4.73
C PHE A 240 0.44 -5.79 -4.33
N ASP A 241 1.65 -6.03 -3.85
CA ASP A 241 2.59 -4.99 -3.38
C ASP A 241 2.05 -4.18 -2.20
N PRO A 242 1.62 -4.85 -1.10
CA PRO A 242 1.05 -4.16 0.04
C PRO A 242 2.10 -3.42 0.88
N ALA A 243 1.69 -2.29 1.45
CA ALA A 243 2.35 -1.58 2.54
C ALA A 243 1.48 -1.72 3.81
N SER A 244 1.15 -2.96 4.19
CA SER A 244 0.07 -3.26 5.13
C SER A 244 0.31 -2.79 6.56
N PHE A 245 -0.77 -2.32 7.19
CA PHE A 245 -0.86 -2.07 8.63
C PHE A 245 -2.33 -2.11 9.07
N TYR A 246 -2.57 -2.15 10.38
CA TYR A 246 -3.90 -1.99 10.97
C TYR A 246 -4.20 -0.50 11.17
N GLY A 247 -5.21 0.01 10.47
CA GLY A 247 -5.57 1.43 10.43
C GLY A 247 -7.06 1.68 10.24
N HIS A 248 -7.43 2.92 9.93
CA HIS A 248 -8.80 3.22 9.53
C HIS A 248 -9.06 2.77 8.09
N SER A 249 -10.15 2.02 7.87
CA SER A 249 -10.52 1.47 6.55
C SER A 249 -10.59 2.50 5.42
N GLU A 250 -10.89 3.77 5.73
CA GLU A 250 -10.94 4.84 4.74
C GLU A 250 -9.57 5.25 4.17
N TYR A 251 -8.47 4.87 4.84
CA TYR A 251 -7.11 5.22 4.43
C TYR A 251 -6.78 4.74 3.01
N ASP A 252 -7.16 3.50 2.66
CA ASP A 252 -6.86 2.93 1.33
C ASP A 252 -7.52 3.71 0.18
N PHE A 253 -8.57 4.51 0.46
CA PHE A 253 -9.16 5.38 -0.56
C PHE A 253 -8.30 6.58 -0.91
N GLY A 254 -7.38 6.99 -0.02
CA GLY A 254 -6.50 8.14 -0.24
C GLY A 254 -5.78 8.01 -1.57
N ILE A 255 -5.02 6.93 -1.75
CA ILE A 255 -4.30 6.68 -3.01
C ILE A 255 -5.19 6.18 -4.14
N ALA A 256 -6.27 5.44 -3.85
CA ALA A 256 -7.13 4.85 -4.88
C ALA A 256 -7.77 5.91 -5.82
N ARG A 257 -7.93 7.16 -5.36
CA ARG A 257 -8.47 8.26 -6.18
C ARG A 257 -7.42 9.07 -6.92
N MET A 258 -6.14 8.99 -6.55
CA MET A 258 -5.08 9.88 -7.07
C MET A 258 -4.77 9.64 -8.54
N PHE A 259 -4.65 8.37 -8.95
CA PHE A 259 -4.14 7.99 -10.28
C PHE A 259 -5.22 7.42 -11.21
N GLY A 260 -6.49 7.48 -10.80
CA GLY A 260 -7.59 6.84 -11.52
C GLY A 260 -7.50 5.30 -11.53
N GLY A 261 -8.27 4.66 -12.43
CA GLY A 261 -8.30 3.20 -12.59
C GLY A 261 -9.32 2.46 -11.71
N PHE A 262 -9.87 3.12 -10.69
CA PHE A 262 -11.03 2.63 -9.95
C PHE A 262 -12.32 3.21 -10.53
N THR A 263 -13.29 2.34 -10.81
CA THR A 263 -14.57 2.75 -11.42
C THR A 263 -15.64 3.02 -10.35
N SER A 264 -16.76 3.63 -10.75
CA SER A 264 -17.89 3.84 -9.81
C SER A 264 -18.42 2.53 -9.21
N ASP A 265 -18.26 1.42 -9.92
CA ASP A 265 -18.77 0.12 -9.50
C ASP A 265 -17.98 -0.43 -8.30
N PHE A 266 -16.68 -0.17 -8.24
CA PHE A 266 -15.84 -0.47 -7.08
C PHE A 266 -16.33 0.27 -5.83
N PHE A 267 -16.46 1.60 -5.92
CA PHE A 267 -16.88 2.42 -4.77
C PHE A 267 -18.30 2.09 -4.32
N LYS A 268 -19.23 1.86 -5.26
CA LYS A 268 -20.61 1.45 -4.95
C LYS A 268 -20.64 0.10 -4.24
N ALA A 269 -19.90 -0.89 -4.72
CA ALA A 269 -19.86 -2.22 -4.12
C ALA A 269 -19.24 -2.19 -2.72
N TYR A 270 -18.12 -1.47 -2.54
CA TYR A 270 -17.52 -1.29 -1.22
C TYR A 270 -18.49 -0.63 -0.23
N HIS A 271 -19.08 0.51 -0.62
CA HIS A 271 -19.94 1.27 0.30
C HIS A 271 -21.31 0.65 0.56
N LYS A 272 -21.69 -0.37 -0.22
CA LYS A 272 -22.82 -1.24 0.12
C LYS A 272 -22.52 -2.09 1.37
N VAL A 273 -21.26 -2.46 1.58
CA VAL A 273 -20.79 -3.27 2.72
C VAL A 273 -20.36 -2.39 3.89
N ILE A 274 -19.58 -1.33 3.63
CA ILE A 274 -19.14 -0.34 4.64
C ILE A 274 -19.63 1.06 4.21
N PRO A 275 -20.80 1.51 4.72
CA PRO A 275 -21.34 2.83 4.39
C PRO A 275 -20.39 3.97 4.76
N LYS A 276 -20.41 5.05 3.97
CA LYS A 276 -19.63 6.27 4.28
C LYS A 276 -20.11 6.87 5.61
N ALA A 277 -19.18 7.07 6.54
CA ALA A 277 -19.46 7.81 7.77
C ALA A 277 -19.51 9.32 7.49
N PRO A 278 -20.28 10.12 8.26
CA PRO A 278 -20.27 11.58 8.15
C PRO A 278 -18.85 12.15 8.18
N GLY A 279 -18.55 13.08 7.29
CA GLY A 279 -17.20 13.67 7.16
C GLY A 279 -16.19 12.86 6.34
N PHE A 280 -16.63 11.80 5.63
CA PHE A 280 -15.79 10.96 4.78
C PHE A 280 -14.88 11.76 3.84
N GLU A 281 -15.43 12.71 3.07
CA GLU A 281 -14.64 13.44 2.07
C GLU A 281 -13.55 14.31 2.71
N GLN A 282 -13.79 14.91 3.88
CA GLN A 282 -12.76 15.71 4.59
C GLN A 282 -11.64 14.84 5.16
N ARG A 283 -11.96 13.63 5.63
CA ARG A 283 -10.94 12.68 6.07
C ARG A 283 -10.12 12.15 4.91
N LEU A 284 -10.76 12.01 3.75
CA LEU A 284 -10.09 11.52 2.56
C LEU A 284 -8.99 12.47 2.09
N ASP A 285 -9.23 13.79 2.11
CA ASP A 285 -8.19 14.79 1.85
C ASP A 285 -6.98 14.59 2.78
N SER A 286 -7.23 14.22 4.04
CA SER A 286 -6.16 13.94 5.01
C SER A 286 -5.39 12.67 4.64
N TYR A 287 -6.04 11.62 4.12
CA TYR A 287 -5.38 10.37 3.70
C TYR A 287 -4.60 10.53 2.38
N GLU A 288 -5.15 11.28 1.44
CA GLU A 288 -4.48 11.59 0.18
C GLU A 288 -3.18 12.40 0.44
N LEU A 289 -3.17 13.31 1.43
CA LEU A 289 -1.96 14.04 1.85
C LEU A 289 -0.76 13.11 2.11
N TYR A 290 -0.96 11.97 2.78
CA TYR A 290 0.14 11.03 3.05
C TYR A 290 0.78 10.54 1.75
N HIS A 291 -0.04 10.19 0.76
CA HIS A 291 0.47 9.67 -0.50
C HIS A 291 1.08 10.77 -1.37
N HIS A 292 0.55 12.00 -1.31
CA HIS A 292 1.22 13.17 -1.88
C HIS A 292 2.60 13.36 -1.24
N ILE A 293 2.74 13.27 0.07
CA ILE A 293 4.05 13.34 0.73
C ILE A 293 4.98 12.22 0.23
N ASN A 294 4.49 10.98 0.25
CA ASN A 294 5.27 9.78 -0.03
C ASN A 294 5.80 9.72 -1.47
N HIS A 295 4.99 10.14 -2.45
CA HIS A 295 5.37 10.12 -3.87
C HIS A 295 6.24 11.33 -4.28
N CYS A 296 6.39 12.32 -3.41
CA CYS A 296 6.89 13.65 -3.73
C CYS A 296 8.33 14.01 -3.32
N PRO A 297 9.25 13.08 -2.96
CA PRO A 297 10.68 13.42 -2.96
C PRO A 297 11.21 13.93 -4.33
N LEU A 298 10.39 13.89 -5.39
CA LEU A 298 10.70 14.29 -6.76
C LEU A 298 9.81 15.42 -7.33
N PHE A 299 8.83 15.98 -6.59
CA PHE A 299 7.91 17.01 -7.12
C PHE A 299 7.81 18.27 -6.23
N THR A 300 7.58 19.43 -6.84
CA THR A 300 7.40 20.75 -6.19
C THR A 300 5.98 21.04 -5.71
N LEU A 301 5.01 20.14 -5.95
CA LEU A 301 3.57 20.38 -5.77
C LEU A 301 3.02 20.14 -4.33
N PHE A 302 3.83 19.58 -3.43
CA PHE A 302 3.36 19.16 -2.10
C PHE A 302 3.01 20.33 -1.16
N ILE A 303 3.73 21.45 -1.24
CA ILE A 303 3.45 22.64 -0.40
C ILE A 303 2.02 23.15 -0.64
N GLY A 304 1.54 23.08 -1.89
CA GLY A 304 0.16 23.39 -2.25
C GLY A 304 -0.87 22.47 -1.58
N TYR A 305 -0.58 21.17 -1.46
CA TYR A 305 -1.46 20.21 -0.81
C TYR A 305 -1.48 20.37 0.71
N ILE A 306 -0.35 20.63 1.36
CA ILE A 306 -0.35 20.97 2.79
C ILE A 306 -1.15 22.24 3.04
N SER A 307 -0.95 23.27 2.20
CA SER A 307 -1.70 24.53 2.32
C SER A 307 -3.20 24.28 2.19
N ALA A 308 -3.63 23.49 1.21
CA ALA A 308 -5.02 23.12 1.02
C ALA A 308 -5.61 22.40 2.25
N VAL A 309 -4.90 21.40 2.78
CA VAL A 309 -5.33 20.68 3.99
C VAL A 309 -5.36 21.61 5.19
N ALA A 310 -4.31 22.41 5.43
CA ALA A 310 -4.21 23.34 6.56
C ALA A 310 -5.31 24.41 6.52
N THR A 311 -5.53 25.04 5.36
CA THR A 311 -6.47 26.15 5.19
C THR A 311 -7.91 25.70 4.95
N GLY A 312 -8.13 24.48 4.44
CA GLY A 312 -9.45 23.97 4.04
C GLY A 312 -9.93 24.55 2.72
N VAL A 313 -9.04 25.16 1.94
CA VAL A 313 -9.31 25.70 0.61
C VAL A 313 -8.86 24.66 -0.43
N PRO A 314 -9.69 24.32 -1.44
CA PRO A 314 -9.30 23.40 -2.50
C PRO A 314 -8.05 23.86 -3.25
N LEU A 315 -7.19 22.92 -3.62
CA LEU A 315 -5.97 23.15 -4.40
C LEU A 315 -6.27 23.86 -5.72
N TRP A 316 -5.67 25.03 -5.94
CA TRP A 316 -5.45 25.60 -7.26
C TRP A 316 -3.99 25.37 -7.61
N ILE A 317 -3.70 24.37 -8.44
CA ILE A 317 -2.37 24.18 -9.03
C ILE A 317 -2.23 25.23 -10.14
N SER A 318 -1.22 26.08 -10.07
CA SER A 318 -0.95 27.02 -11.15
C SER A 318 -0.37 26.29 -12.36
N CYS A 319 -0.73 26.71 -13.58
CA CYS A 319 -0.19 26.14 -14.82
C CYS A 319 1.36 26.23 -14.92
N GLU A 320 1.99 27.16 -14.21
CA GLU A 320 3.45 27.33 -14.18
C GLU A 320 4.15 26.22 -13.39
N GLU A 321 3.58 25.75 -12.28
CA GLU A 321 4.14 24.65 -11.48
C GLU A 321 4.14 23.32 -12.26
N LEU A 322 3.09 23.06 -13.07
CA LEU A 322 2.99 21.89 -13.94
C LEU A 322 4.08 21.83 -15.03
N GLN A 323 4.59 23.00 -15.47
CA GLN A 323 5.59 23.07 -16.54
C GLN A 323 7.01 22.72 -16.07
N THR A 324 7.29 22.84 -14.77
CA THR A 324 8.60 22.52 -14.17
C THR A 324 8.79 21.02 -13.85
N ALA A 325 7.73 20.21 -13.93
CA ALA A 325 7.81 18.76 -13.77
C ALA A 325 8.62 18.11 -14.91
N GLU A 326 9.49 17.15 -14.57
CA GLU A 326 10.31 16.45 -15.56
C GLU A 326 9.44 15.76 -16.63
N PRO A 327 9.89 15.71 -17.90
CA PRO A 327 9.04 15.33 -19.04
C PRO A 327 8.35 13.96 -18.91
N HIS A 328 8.97 13.00 -18.23
CA HIS A 328 8.44 11.64 -18.06
C HIS A 328 7.30 11.55 -17.03
N TYR A 329 7.11 12.59 -16.21
CA TYR A 329 6.06 12.63 -15.19
C TYR A 329 4.81 13.42 -15.59
N ARG A 330 4.86 14.17 -16.69
CA ARG A 330 3.72 14.96 -17.19
C ARG A 330 2.45 14.15 -17.50
N PRO A 331 2.51 12.88 -17.98
CA PRO A 331 1.31 12.06 -18.20
C PRO A 331 0.50 11.73 -16.95
N TRP A 332 1.05 11.97 -15.76
CA TRP A 332 0.51 11.54 -14.47
C TRP A 332 -0.12 12.68 -13.66
N LEU A 333 -0.20 13.89 -14.23
CA LEU A 333 -0.78 15.07 -13.58
C LEU A 333 -2.31 15.13 -13.81
N PRO A 334 -3.11 15.50 -12.79
CA PRO A 334 -4.55 15.67 -12.94
C PRO A 334 -4.86 16.69 -14.05
N GLY A 335 -5.58 16.28 -15.08
CA GLY A 335 -5.93 17.14 -16.24
C GLY A 335 -5.00 17.02 -17.46
N TYR A 336 -3.97 16.17 -17.43
CA TYR A 336 -3.19 15.86 -18.63
C TYR A 336 -4.01 14.97 -19.58
N CYS A 337 -4.56 15.57 -20.63
CA CYS A 337 -5.26 14.87 -21.71
C CYS A 337 -4.34 14.76 -22.92
N PRO A 338 -3.63 13.64 -23.14
CA PRO A 338 -2.91 13.45 -24.39
C PRO A 338 -3.97 13.24 -25.46
N ARG A 339 -4.13 14.20 -26.38
CA ARG A 339 -4.97 14.04 -27.56
C ARG A 339 -4.65 12.69 -28.20
N PHE A 340 -5.66 11.83 -28.30
CA PHE A 340 -5.66 10.56 -29.02
C PHE A 340 -4.87 10.69 -30.33
N SER A 341 -3.72 10.02 -30.42
CA SER A 341 -3.16 9.62 -31.71
C SER A 341 -3.01 8.09 -31.73
N ARG A 342 -3.71 7.49 -32.68
CA ARG A 342 -3.62 6.07 -33.02
C ARG A 342 -2.21 5.80 -33.53
N ALA A 343 -1.35 5.17 -32.74
CA ALA A 343 -0.31 4.24 -33.18
C ALA A 343 0.57 3.85 -31.99
N ASN A 344 0.34 2.67 -31.40
CA ASN A 344 1.35 1.61 -31.30
C ASN A 344 0.80 0.45 -30.47
N LYS A 345 0.57 -0.65 -31.18
CA LYS A 345 0.55 -2.00 -30.61
C LYS A 345 1.98 -2.35 -30.16
N LEU A 346 2.05 -3.22 -29.16
CA LEU A 346 3.18 -4.08 -28.77
C LEU A 346 4.17 -3.48 -27.75
N TYR A 347 4.29 -4.22 -26.64
CA TYR A 347 5.30 -4.16 -25.57
C TYR A 347 5.39 -2.84 -24.78
N SER A 348 4.63 -2.75 -23.70
CA SER A 348 4.93 -1.78 -22.64
C SER A 348 5.86 -2.41 -21.60
N THR A 349 7.13 -2.54 -21.99
CA THR A 349 8.24 -2.55 -21.03
C THR A 349 8.30 -1.16 -20.41
N TRP A 350 7.82 -1.01 -19.18
CA TRP A 350 7.93 0.26 -18.45
C TRP A 350 9.29 0.30 -17.75
N HIS A 351 10.21 1.09 -18.30
CA HIS A 351 11.42 1.54 -17.63
C HIS A 351 11.13 2.94 -17.07
N CYS A 352 11.40 3.15 -15.79
CA CYS A 352 11.71 4.46 -15.23
C CYS A 352 13.21 4.68 -15.33
#